data_AF-Q4JWE9-F1
#
_entry.id   AF-Q4JWE9-F1
#
_cell.length_a   1.000
_cell.length_b   1.000
_cell.length_c   1.000
_cell.angle_alpha   90.00
_cell.angle_beta   90.00
_cell.angle_gamma   90.00
#
_symmetry.space_group_name_H-M   'P 1'
#
loop_
_entity.id
_entity.type
_entity.pdbx_description
1 polymer ?
#
loop_
_entity_poly.entity_id
_entity_poly.type
_entity_poly.pdbx_seq_one_letter_code
_entity_poly.pdbx_strand_id
1 'polypeptide(L)' 'MPEDLAADNAKLRREIQELRDTNELLKAVSAFFASELDPQRRK' A
#
# COMPACT_ATOMS: atom_id res chain seq x y z
N MET A 1 10.40 -25.02 -16.00
CA MET A 1 9.99 -24.85 -17.41
C MET A 1 9.44 -23.43 -17.59
N PRO A 2 9.29 -22.87 -18.81
CA PRO A 2 8.81 -21.50 -19.01
C PRO A 2 7.43 -21.22 -18.39
N GLU A 3 6.56 -22.23 -18.24
CA GLU A 3 5.25 -22.09 -17.60
C GLU A 3 5.34 -21.83 -16.09
N ASP A 4 6.31 -22.44 -15.39
CA ASP A 4 6.50 -22.23 -13.95
C ASP A 4 6.86 -20.77 -13.66
N LEU A 5 7.73 -20.19 -14.50
CA LEU A 5 8.13 -18.80 -14.40
C LEU A 5 6.96 -17.83 -14.69
N ALA A 6 6.03 -18.20 -15.57
CA ALA A 6 4.85 -17.40 -15.85
C ALA A 6 3.86 -17.42 -14.67
N ALA A 7 3.65 -18.59 -14.06
CA ALA A 7 2.81 -18.76 -12.88
C ALA A 7 3.38 -17.99 -11.67
N ASP A 8 4.68 -18.09 -11.43
CA ASP A 8 5.36 -17.37 -10.36
C ASP A 8 5.28 -15.85 -10.56
N ASN A 9 5.50 -15.37 -11.78
CA ASN A 9 5.35 -13.94 -12.10
C ASN A 9 3.92 -13.44 -11.88
N ALA A 10 2.90 -14.24 -12.21
CA ALA A 10 1.50 -13.86 -11.97
C ALA A 10 1.21 -13.76 -10.46
N LYS A 11 1.70 -14.70 -9.66
CA LYS A 11 1.59 -14.67 -8.20
C LYS A 11 2.29 -13.46 -7.60
N LEU A 12 3.52 -13.18 -8.02
CA LEU A 12 4.29 -12.01 -7.56
C LEU A 12 3.60 -10.69 -7.92
N ARG A 13 3.03 -10.58 -9.12
CA ARG A 13 2.28 -9.37 -9.52
C ARG A 13 1.06 -9.14 -8.63
N ARG A 14 0.35 -10.21 -8.28
CA ARG A 14 -0.77 -10.14 -7.35
C ARG A 14 -0.33 -9.67 -5.96
N GLU A 15 0.73 -10.28 -5.43
CA GLU A 15 1.27 -9.90 -4.11
C GLU A 15 1.76 -8.45 -4.08
N ILE A 16 2.45 -8.00 -5.13
CA ILE A 16 2.84 -6.59 -5.28
C ILE A 16 1.62 -5.66 -5.28
N GLN A 17 0.53 -6.05 -5.94
CA GLN A 17 -0.69 -5.24 -5.95
C GLN A 17 -1.31 -5.15 -4.56
N GLU A 18 -1.47 -6.28 -3.87
CA GLU A 18 -2.02 -6.33 -2.51
C GLU A 18 -1.17 -5.50 -1.52
N LEU A 19 0.16 -5.55 -1.66
CA LEU A 19 1.08 -4.73 -0.86
C LEU A 19 0.98 -3.24 -1.18
N ARG A 20 0.80 -2.87 -2.46
CA ARG A 20 0.59 -1.46 -2.86
C ARG A 20 -0.71 -0.92 -2.29
N ASP A 21 -1.80 -1.66 -2.42
CA ASP A 21 -3.12 -1.28 -1.91
C ASP A 21 -3.08 -1.08 -0.39
N THR A 22 -2.44 -2.01 0.33
CA THR A 22 -2.23 -1.91 1.78
C THR A 22 -1.39 -0.69 2.14
N ASN A 23 -0.33 -0.42 1.39
CA ASN A 23 0.54 0.72 1.65
C ASN A 23 -0.19 2.05 1.42
N GLU A 24 -1.04 2.15 0.40
CA GLU A 24 -1.87 3.32 0.14
C GLU A 24 -2.86 3.57 1.28
N LEU A 25 -3.53 2.52 1.76
CA LEU A 25 -4.40 2.62 2.92
C LEU A 25 -3.65 3.13 4.16
N LEU A 26 -2.49 2.54 4.46
CA LEU A 26 -1.68 2.95 5.62
C LEU A 26 -1.23 4.41 5.50
N LYS A 27 -0.79 4.85 4.31
CA LYS A 27 -0.43 6.25 4.08
C LYS A 27 -1.61 7.19 4.32
N ALA A 28 -2.79 6.86 3.82
CA ALA A 28 -3.99 7.67 4.01
C ALA A 28 -4.35 7.78 5.50
N VAL A 29 -4.31 6.66 6.23
CA VAL A 29 -4.59 6.60 7.66
C VAL A 29 -3.54 7.40 8.45
N SER A 30 -2.26 7.25 8.14
CA SER A 30 -1.19 8.03 8.77
C SER A 30 -1.35 9.53 8.53
N ALA A 31 -1.68 9.94 7.30
CA ALA A 31 -1.92 11.35 6.97
C ALA A 31 -3.12 11.92 7.74
N PHE A 32 -4.21 11.15 7.85
CA PHE A 32 -5.38 11.52 8.63
C PHE A 32 -5.02 11.77 10.10
N PHE A 33 -4.38 10.80 10.77
CA PHE A 33 -4.01 10.96 12.17
C PHE A 33 -2.97 12.07 12.40
N ALA A 34 -2.01 12.24 11.49
CA ALA A 34 -1.06 13.35 11.55
C ALA A 34 -1.78 14.71 11.50
N SER A 35 -2.83 14.84 10.68
CA SER A 35 -3.63 16.07 10.63
C SER A 35 -4.49 16.32 11.87
N GLU A 36 -4.94 15.26 12.56
CA GLU A 36 -5.67 15.38 13.83
C GLU A 36 -4.78 15.79 15.00
N LEU A 37 -3.50 15.41 14.94
CA LEU A 37 -2.51 15.67 15.99
C LEU A 37 -1.77 17.01 15.84
N ASP A 38 -2.00 17.76 14.75
CA ASP A 38 -1.36 19.06 14.53
C ASP A 38 -2.25 20.22 15.04
N PRO A 39 -1.98 20.79 16.24
CA PRO A 39 -2.73 21.94 16.75
C PRO A 39 -2.49 23.23 15.95
N GLN A 40 -1.45 23.31 15.10
CA GLN A 40 -1.17 24.52 14.30
C GLN A 40 -2.14 24.69 13.12
N ARG A 41 -2.77 23.60 12.64
CA ARG A 41 -3.82 23.66 11.60
C ARG A 41 -5.21 24.07 12.11
N ARG A 42 -5.42 24.13 13.44
CA ARG A 42 -6.71 24.48 14.05
C ARG A 42 -6.88 25.99 14.32
N LYS A 43 -5.96 26.85 13.88
CA LYS A 43 -6.06 28.32 13.99
C LYS A 43 -6.58 28.97 12.73
#